data_AF-A0A962MM72-F1
#
_entry.id   AF-A0A962MM72-F1
#
_cell.length_a   1.000
_cell.length_b   1.000
_cell.length_c   1.000
_cell.angle_alpha   90.00
_cell.angle_beta   90.00
_cell.angle_gamma   90.00
#
_symmetry.space_group_name_H-M   'P 1'
#
loop_
_entity.id
_entity.type
_entity.pdbx_description
1 polymer ?
#
loop_
_entity_poly.entity_id
_entity_poly.type
_entity_poly.pdbx_seq_one_letter_code
_entity_poly.pdbx_strand_id
1 'polypeptide(L)'
;MTDLLNSAELDALRKIDTPTVCNALEYLDERFRTHGFTTQPFVSLDATLEPLVGYAMTATIRAHEKPLLSPEKLRERRLEYYEYIASGPRPGIIVIQDLDP
;
A
#
# COMPACT_ATOMS: atom_id res chain seq x y z
N MET A 1 3.37 17.50 9.38
CA MET A 1 2.36 16.47 9.08
C MET A 1 1.61 16.98 7.87
N THR A 2 1.60 16.24 6.76
CA THR A 2 0.80 16.62 5.60
C THR A 2 -0.65 16.35 5.93
N ASP A 3 -1.53 17.33 5.69
CA ASP A 3 -2.96 17.14 5.89
C ASP A 3 -3.49 16.04 4.96
N LEU A 4 -4.50 15.30 5.42
CA LEU A 4 -5.17 14.30 4.59
C LEU A 4 -5.83 15.00 3.40
N LEU A 5 -5.65 14.42 2.21
CA LEU A 5 -6.35 14.83 1.01
C LEU A 5 -7.86 14.66 1.20
N ASN A 6 -8.61 15.64 0.70
CA ASN A 6 -10.06 15.58 0.63
C ASN A 6 -10.53 14.67 -0.53
N SER A 7 -11.83 14.41 -0.60
CA SER A 7 -12.39 13.50 -1.62
C SER A 7 -12.15 13.99 -3.05
N ALA A 8 -12.22 15.30 -3.30
CA ALA A 8 -12.02 15.85 -4.64
C ALA A 8 -10.57 15.70 -5.11
N GLU A 9 -9.60 15.85 -4.22
CA GLU A 9 -8.18 15.61 -4.52
C GLU A 9 -7.92 14.13 -4.83
N LEU A 10 -8.48 13.22 -4.03
CA LEU A 10 -8.39 11.78 -4.28
C LEU A 10 -9.06 11.37 -5.61
N ASP A 11 -10.22 11.93 -5.92
CA ASP A 11 -10.92 11.67 -7.18
C ASP A 11 -10.20 12.29 -8.38
N ALA A 12 -9.50 13.40 -8.20
CA ALA A 12 -8.65 13.97 -9.24
C ALA A 12 -7.44 13.07 -9.54
N LEU A 13 -6.77 12.56 -8.49
CA LEU A 13 -5.66 11.62 -8.65
C LEU A 13 -6.10 10.31 -9.32
N ARG A 14 -7.31 9.81 -9.02
CA ARG A 14 -7.84 8.56 -9.61
C ARG A 14 -7.96 8.62 -11.13
N LYS A 15 -8.05 9.81 -11.72
CA LYS A 15 -8.17 10.03 -13.17
C LYS A 15 -6.82 10.00 -13.91
N ILE A 16 -5.71 9.91 -13.17
CA ILE A 16 -4.36 9.95 -13.72
C ILE A 16 -3.79 8.52 -13.67
N ASP A 17 -3.26 8.05 -14.80
CA ASP A 17 -2.62 6.74 -14.86
C ASP A 17 -1.30 6.71 -14.08
N THR A 18 -0.92 5.53 -13.59
CA THR A 18 0.31 5.34 -12.80
C THR A 18 1.57 5.84 -13.50
N PRO A 19 1.81 5.54 -14.80
CA PRO A 19 2.96 6.13 -15.52
C PRO A 19 2.99 7.67 -15.50
N THR A 20 1.86 8.34 -15.70
CA THR A 20 1.79 9.81 -15.64
C THR A 20 2.12 10.34 -14.25
N VAL A 21 1.67 9.67 -13.18
CA VAL A 21 2.05 10.04 -11.80
C VAL A 21 3.56 9.87 -11.58
N CYS A 22 4.15 8.76 -12.01
CA CYS A 22 5.60 8.54 -11.91
C CYS A 22 6.40 9.62 -12.65
N ASN A 23 6.03 9.94 -13.89
CA ASN A 23 6.68 10.99 -14.67
C ASN A 23 6.62 12.37 -13.98
N ALA A 24 5.49 12.70 -13.36
CA ALA A 24 5.34 13.94 -12.60
C ALA A 24 6.24 13.96 -11.36
N LEU A 25 6.36 12.84 -10.63
CA LEU A 25 7.26 12.73 -9.48
C LEU A 25 8.72 12.92 -9.88
N GLU A 26 9.15 12.38 -11.02
CA GLU A 26 10.52 12.57 -11.55
C GLU A 26 10.84 14.04 -11.89
N TYR A 27 9.83 14.82 -12.29
CA TYR A 27 9.98 16.25 -12.55
C TYR A 27 10.07 17.06 -11.25
N LEU A 28 9.34 16.64 -10.22
CA LEU A 28 9.32 17.31 -8.91
C LEU A 28 10.57 16.99 -8.09
N ASP A 29 11.11 15.78 -8.20
CA ASP A 29 12.27 15.32 -7.44
C ASP A 29 13.02 14.21 -8.20
N GLU A 30 14.30 14.46 -8.49
CA GLU A 30 15.14 13.56 -9.27
C GLU A 30 15.34 12.17 -8.64
N ARG A 31 15.11 12.02 -7.33
CA ARG A 31 15.20 10.73 -6.63
C ARG A 31 14.20 9.71 -7.18
N PHE A 32 13.05 10.16 -7.70
CA PHE A 32 12.04 9.26 -8.24
C PHE A 32 12.39 8.66 -9.61
N ARG A 33 13.44 9.15 -10.29
CA ARG A 33 13.90 8.59 -11.58
C ARG A 33 14.43 7.16 -11.44
N THR A 34 14.91 6.79 -10.25
CA THR A 34 15.56 5.50 -10.01
C THR A 34 15.04 4.80 -8.75
N HIS A 35 14.07 5.40 -8.05
CA HIS A 35 13.55 4.89 -6.78
C HIS A 35 12.06 5.23 -6.61
N GLY A 36 11.39 4.58 -5.66
CA GLY A 36 10.02 4.92 -5.26
C GLY A 36 8.91 4.32 -6.14
N PHE A 37 9.25 3.35 -7.00
CA PHE A 37 8.30 2.60 -7.81
C PHE A 37 8.53 1.08 -7.68
N THR A 38 7.49 0.30 -7.96
CA THR A 38 7.55 -1.17 -7.92
C THR A 38 8.42 -1.68 -9.08
N THR A 39 9.39 -2.56 -8.78
CA THR A 39 10.29 -3.17 -9.78
C THR A 39 9.88 -4.60 -10.17
N GLN A 40 8.93 -5.18 -9.44
CA GLN A 40 8.32 -6.47 -9.74
C GLN A 40 6.93 -6.27 -10.34
N PRO A 41 6.45 -7.19 -11.21
CA PRO A 41 5.10 -7.10 -11.77
C PRO A 41 4.03 -7.07 -10.66
N PHE A 42 3.21 -6.02 -10.65
CA PHE A 42 2.02 -5.93 -9.83
C PHE A 42 0.81 -6.16 -10.73
N VAL A 43 0.15 -7.31 -10.59
CA VAL A 43 -0.94 -7.73 -11.48
C VAL A 43 -2.28 -7.53 -10.77
N SER A 44 -3.18 -6.78 -11.40
CA SER A 44 -4.57 -6.74 -10.95
C SER A 44 -5.24 -8.09 -11.21
N LEU A 45 -5.87 -8.66 -10.18
CA LEU A 45 -6.67 -9.88 -10.32
C LEU A 45 -7.96 -9.62 -11.12
N ASP A 46 -8.45 -8.39 -11.12
CA ASP A 46 -9.59 -7.95 -11.91
C ASP A 46 -9.22 -6.68 -12.68
N ALA A 47 -8.94 -6.85 -13.97
CA ALA A 47 -8.55 -5.76 -14.86
C ALA A 47 -9.72 -4.84 -15.25
N THR A 48 -10.96 -5.17 -14.86
CA THR A 48 -12.15 -4.34 -15.12
C THR A 48 -12.38 -3.28 -14.06
N LEU A 49 -11.67 -3.36 -12.93
CA LEU A 49 -11.75 -2.36 -11.87
C LEU A 49 -11.04 -1.06 -12.27
N GLU A 50 -11.62 0.06 -11.85
CA GLU A 50 -11.02 1.38 -12.00
C GLU A 50 -9.71 1.52 -11.21
N PRO A 51 -8.81 2.43 -11.61
CA PRO A 51 -7.63 2.77 -10.83
C PRO A 51 -7.96 3.10 -9.37
N LEU A 52 -7.06 2.74 -8.46
CA LEU A 52 -7.22 2.94 -7.03
C LEU A 52 -6.23 4.00 -6.51
N VAL A 53 -6.72 4.88 -5.64
CA VAL A 53 -5.92 5.89 -4.93
C VAL A 53 -6.35 5.89 -3.48
N GLY A 54 -5.38 5.94 -2.57
CA GLY A 54 -5.61 5.89 -1.14
C GLY A 54 -4.32 5.85 -0.34
N TYR A 55 -4.47 5.68 0.96
CA TYR A 55 -3.36 5.70 1.92
C TYR A 55 -2.82 4.30 2.16
N ALA A 56 -1.51 4.13 2.04
CA ALA A 56 -0.85 2.85 2.28
C ALA A 56 -0.88 2.47 3.77
N MET A 57 -1.50 1.32 4.05
CA MET A 57 -1.49 0.63 5.33
C MET A 57 -0.55 -0.57 5.17
N THR A 58 0.66 -0.47 5.73
CA THR A 58 1.74 -1.39 5.42
C THR A 58 1.84 -2.53 6.44
N ALA A 59 2.09 -3.75 5.95
CA ALA A 59 2.41 -4.89 6.80
C ALA A 59 3.48 -5.79 6.15
N THR A 60 4.06 -6.68 6.93
CA THR A 60 4.98 -7.72 6.45
C THR A 60 4.42 -9.09 6.78
N ILE A 61 4.65 -10.08 5.92
CA ILE A 61 4.26 -11.48 6.14
C ILE A 61 5.44 -12.44 5.94
N ARG A 62 5.37 -13.58 6.63
CA ARG A 62 6.20 -14.78 6.42
C ARG A 62 5.33 -16.01 6.62
N ALA A 63 5.46 -16.98 5.74
CA ALA A 63 4.71 -18.24 5.74
C ALA A 63 5.59 -19.48 5.47
N HIS A 64 6.83 -19.30 5.01
CA HIS A 64 7.77 -20.39 4.71
C HIS A 64 8.19 -21.18 5.96
N GLU A 65 8.39 -20.48 7.08
CA GLU A 65 8.79 -21.09 8.36
C GLU A 65 7.63 -21.20 9.34
N LYS A 66 7.75 -22.16 10.28
CA LYS A 66 6.81 -22.25 11.39
C LYS A 66 6.84 -20.97 12.23
N PRO A 67 5.69 -20.48 12.72
CA PRO A 67 5.67 -19.33 13.59
C PRO A 67 6.53 -19.51 14.84
N LEU A 68 7.35 -18.51 15.16
CA LEU A 68 8.17 -18.47 16.38
C LEU A 68 7.34 -18.11 17.63
N LEU A 69 6.16 -17.53 17.44
CA LEU A 69 5.27 -17.09 18.51
C LEU A 69 4.30 -18.20 18.93
N SER A 70 3.87 -18.18 20.19
CA SER A 70 2.81 -19.07 20.67
C SER A 70 1.48 -18.80 19.95
N PRO A 71 0.55 -19.77 19.91
CA PRO A 71 -0.78 -19.59 19.32
C PRO A 71 -1.54 -18.37 19.86
N GLU A 72 -1.42 -18.08 21.16
CA GLU A 72 -2.07 -16.93 21.81
C GLU A 72 -1.50 -15.61 21.29
N LYS A 73 -0.18 -15.47 21.23
CA LYS A 73 0.49 -14.28 20.70
C LYS A 73 0.20 -14.06 19.22
N LEU A 74 0.05 -15.14 18.45
CA LEU A 74 -0.37 -15.04 17.05
C LEU A 74 -1.81 -14.54 16.92
N ARG A 75 -2.69 -14.94 17.84
CA ARG A 75 -4.08 -14.44 17.87
C ARG A 75 -4.12 -12.96 18.21
N GLU A 76 -3.38 -12.54 19.22
CA GLU A 76 -3.25 -11.13 19.63
C GLU A 76 -2.75 -10.27 18.46
N ARG A 77 -1.64 -10.67 17.81
CA ARG A 77 -1.09 -9.92 16.68
C ARG A 77 -2.04 -9.80 15.49
N ARG A 78 -2.91 -10.78 15.26
CA ARG A 78 -3.96 -10.68 14.23
C ARG A 78 -5.02 -9.63 14.59
N LEU A 79 -5.40 -9.54 15.86
CA LEU A 79 -6.35 -8.52 16.32
C LEU A 79 -5.75 -7.12 16.19
N GLU A 80 -4.49 -6.94 16.62
CA GLU A 80 -3.75 -5.69 16.46
C GLU A 80 -3.67 -5.24 15.00
N TYR A 81 -3.44 -6.16 14.07
CA TYR A 81 -3.44 -5.87 12.63
C TYR A 81 -4.80 -5.36 12.13
N TYR A 82 -5.91 -5.96 12.59
CA TYR A 82 -7.24 -5.48 12.22
C TYR A 82 -7.55 -4.11 12.83
N GLU A 83 -7.15 -3.87 14.08
CA GLU A 83 -7.29 -2.55 14.73
C GLU A 83 -6.46 -1.48 14.03
N TYR A 84 -5.23 -1.81 13.62
CA TYR A 84 -4.37 -0.94 12.80
C TYR A 84 -5.05 -0.56 11.48
N ILE A 85 -5.59 -1.52 10.73
CA ILE A 85 -6.32 -1.22 9.49
C ILE A 85 -7.58 -0.39 9.75
N ALA A 86 -8.32 -0.72 10.82
CA ALA A 86 -9.56 -0.04 11.15
C ALA A 86 -9.34 1.44 11.49
N SER A 87 -8.26 1.75 12.21
CA SER A 87 -7.93 3.10 12.69
C SER A 87 -7.23 4.00 11.66
N GLY A 88 -6.78 3.45 10.54
CA GLY A 88 -6.07 4.21 9.50
C GLY A 88 -6.94 5.16 8.66
N PRO A 89 -6.30 6.11 7.94
CA PRO A 89 -7.00 7.03 7.04
C PRO A 89 -7.70 6.31 5.89
N ARG A 90 -8.74 6.95 5.34
CA ARG A 90 -9.60 6.37 4.28
C ARG A 90 -9.57 7.23 3.01
N PRO A 91 -9.60 6.61 1.81
CA PRO A 91 -9.60 5.17 1.54
C PRO A 91 -8.23 4.54 1.84
N GLY A 92 -8.21 3.42 2.57
CA GLY A 92 -6.99 2.71 2.96
C GLY A 92 -6.67 1.59 1.98
N ILE A 93 -5.41 1.47 1.58
CA ILE A 93 -4.89 0.42 0.71
C ILE A 93 -3.92 -0.41 1.52
N ILE A 94 -4.20 -1.70 1.66
CA ILE A 94 -3.33 -2.62 2.39
C ILE A 94 -2.18 -3.02 1.45
N VAL A 95 -0.95 -2.72 1.87
CA VAL A 95 0.27 -3.06 1.14
C VAL A 95 1.09 -4.03 1.98
N ILE A 96 1.21 -5.27 1.52
CA ILE A 96 1.89 -6.33 2.26
C ILE A 96 3.17 -6.71 1.54
N GLN A 97 4.30 -6.66 2.25
CA GLN A 97 5.56 -7.22 1.77
C GLN A 97 5.69 -8.66 2.26
N ASP A 98 5.78 -9.60 1.31
CA ASP A 98 6.23 -10.95 1.61
C ASP A 98 7.75 -10.95 1.83
N LEU A 99 8.18 -11.51 2.96
CA LEU A 99 9.59 -11.60 3.37
C LEU A 99 10.15 -13.01 3.18
N ASP A 100 9.36 -13.95 2.67
CA ASP A 100 9.84 -15.28 2.32
C ASP A 100 10.75 -15.23 1.06
N PRO A 101 11.75 -16.12 0.97
CA PRO A 101 12.71 -16.17 -0.14
C PRO A 101 12.16 -16.75 -1.44
#